data_AF-A0A4W5MPF5-F1
#
_entry.id   AF-A0A4W5MPF5-F1
#
_cell.length_a   1.000
_cell.length_b   1.000
_cell.length_c   1.000
_cell.angle_alpha   90.00
_cell.angle_beta   90.00
_cell.angle_gamma   90.00
#
_symmetry.space_group_name_H-M   'P 1'
#
loop_
_entity.id
_entity.type
_entity.pdbx_description
1 polymer ?
#
loop_
_entity_poly.entity_id
_entity_poly.type
_entity_poly.pdbx_seq_one_letter_code
_entity_poly.pdbx_strand_id
1 'polypeptide(L)'
;IPLCRPSLPFTGSIQGGLQEGKTITITGRVHHGADRFHVNLQCGSRAGADIALHFNPRYDSHPGYVVTNTLQQSRWGTEERKQHSPFQHGSSFSLQITVQKDAFQLNANGNHFMTFKHRIPFYSVDTISVNGKVELSSITFQNPVVPYKNMINGGLYPGRTINIQGVVNPNANRFHVNLLFNSGIALHFNPRFDETLVVHNSKLGDQWGKEERSGGMPFHRGQSFTVTSHQEPSTFI
;
A
#
# COMPACT_ATOMS: atom_id res chain seq x y z
N ILE A 1 -10.71 8.78 -1.35
CA ILE A 1 -11.52 9.80 -0.64
C ILE A 1 -11.18 9.70 0.85
N PRO A 2 -10.89 10.80 1.56
CA PRO A 2 -10.63 10.78 2.99
C PRO A 2 -11.88 10.30 3.75
N LEU A 3 -11.70 9.43 4.73
CA LEU A 3 -12.77 9.04 5.66
C LEU A 3 -12.77 10.04 6.81
N CYS A 4 -13.80 10.88 6.88
CA CYS A 4 -13.91 11.94 7.88
C CYS A 4 -14.74 11.47 9.08
N ARG A 5 -14.20 11.61 10.29
CA ARG A 5 -14.83 11.24 11.57
C ARG A 5 -15.50 9.85 11.59
N PRO A 6 -14.79 8.77 11.19
CA PRO A 6 -15.34 7.42 11.29
C PRO A 6 -15.63 7.06 12.77
N SER A 7 -16.76 6.40 13.01
CA SER A 7 -17.11 5.85 14.32
C SER A 7 -16.24 4.65 14.67
N LEU A 8 -16.06 4.39 15.96
CA LEU A 8 -15.31 3.23 16.47
C LEU A 8 -16.25 2.15 17.04
N PRO A 9 -15.89 0.85 16.93
CA PRO A 9 -14.73 0.33 16.23
C PRO A 9 -14.83 0.55 14.71
N PHE A 10 -13.74 0.99 14.10
CA PHE A 10 -13.69 1.24 12.66
C PHE A 10 -13.04 0.06 11.95
N THR A 11 -13.63 -0.37 10.84
CA THR A 11 -13.01 -1.28 9.87
C THR A 11 -13.33 -0.79 8.47
N GLY A 12 -12.32 -0.69 7.60
CA GLY A 12 -12.49 -0.19 6.24
C GLY A 12 -11.50 -0.80 5.27
N SER A 13 -11.94 -0.90 4.02
CA SER A 13 -11.10 -1.39 2.92
C SER A 13 -10.07 -0.34 2.50
N ILE A 14 -8.86 -0.80 2.23
CA ILE A 14 -7.78 -0.08 1.57
C ILE A 14 -7.93 -0.33 0.07
N GLN A 15 -8.52 0.63 -0.65
CA GLN A 15 -8.74 0.50 -2.09
C GLN A 15 -7.43 0.24 -2.84
N GLY A 16 -7.41 -0.84 -3.63
CA GLY A 16 -6.23 -1.30 -4.37
C GLY A 16 -5.11 -1.88 -3.50
N GLY A 17 -5.43 -2.28 -2.26
CA GLY A 17 -4.49 -2.86 -1.30
C GLY A 17 -3.35 -1.93 -0.92
N LEU A 18 -2.34 -2.48 -0.26
CA LEU A 18 -1.07 -1.79 -0.05
C LEU A 18 -0.13 -1.94 -1.25
N GLN A 19 0.58 -0.87 -1.54
CA GLN A 19 1.61 -0.79 -2.58
C GLN A 19 2.81 -0.05 -2.01
N GLU A 20 4.02 -0.37 -2.45
CA GLU A 20 5.20 0.38 -2.04
C GLU A 20 5.07 1.86 -2.42
N GLY A 21 5.33 2.74 -1.46
CA GLY A 21 5.13 4.19 -1.56
C GLY A 21 3.74 4.67 -1.13
N LYS A 22 2.76 3.76 -0.93
CA LYS A 22 1.44 4.14 -0.40
C LYS A 22 1.59 4.62 1.04
N THR A 23 0.89 5.71 1.36
CA THR A 23 0.89 6.31 2.69
C THR A 23 -0.53 6.34 3.25
N ILE A 24 -0.70 5.86 4.48
CA ILE A 24 -1.94 5.97 5.25
C ILE A 24 -1.71 6.99 6.36
N THR A 25 -2.52 8.03 6.42
CA THR A 25 -2.46 9.02 7.50
C THR A 25 -3.72 8.92 8.35
N ILE A 26 -3.54 8.68 9.65
CA ILE A 26 -4.59 8.63 10.66
C ILE A 26 -4.40 9.85 11.56
N THR A 27 -5.43 10.66 11.67
CA THR A 27 -5.46 11.79 12.62
C THR A 27 -6.60 11.60 13.59
N GLY A 28 -6.40 12.03 14.83
CA GLY A 28 -7.38 11.81 15.88
C GLY A 28 -6.92 12.39 17.20
N ARG A 29 -7.63 12.01 18.26
CA ARG A 29 -7.32 12.39 19.64
C ARG A 29 -7.36 11.16 20.53
N VAL A 30 -6.35 10.96 21.35
CA VAL A 30 -6.39 9.91 22.37
C VAL A 30 -7.31 10.38 23.49
N HIS A 31 -8.20 9.52 24.00
CA HIS A 31 -9.06 9.90 25.11
C HIS A 31 -8.23 10.20 26.37
N HIS A 32 -8.74 11.08 27.24
CA HIS A 32 -8.22 11.24 28.60
C HIS A 32 -8.39 9.93 29.38
N GLY A 33 -7.37 9.51 30.12
CA GLY A 33 -7.40 8.24 30.87
C GLY A 33 -7.47 6.98 29.98
N ALA A 34 -6.99 7.07 28.73
CA ALA A 34 -6.88 5.91 27.85
C ALA A 34 -5.96 4.84 28.46
N ASP A 35 -6.36 3.56 28.40
CA ASP A 35 -5.47 2.43 28.71
C ASP A 35 -4.69 2.02 27.47
N ARG A 36 -5.37 1.97 26.30
CA ARG A 36 -4.78 1.74 24.99
C ARG A 36 -5.72 2.06 23.83
N PHE A 37 -5.15 2.16 22.65
CA PHE A 37 -5.87 2.00 21.38
C PHE A 37 -4.98 1.26 20.38
N HIS A 38 -5.53 0.80 19.27
CA HIS A 38 -4.71 0.20 18.22
C HIS A 38 -5.18 0.54 16.81
N VAL A 39 -4.23 0.51 15.89
CA VAL A 39 -4.43 0.52 14.44
C VAL A 39 -3.89 -0.80 13.90
N ASN A 40 -4.71 -1.55 13.18
CA ASN A 40 -4.31 -2.81 12.54
C ASN A 40 -4.36 -2.66 11.02
N LEU A 41 -3.33 -3.17 10.36
CA LEU A 41 -3.34 -3.45 8.92
C LEU A 41 -3.52 -4.97 8.73
N GLN A 42 -4.64 -5.37 8.14
CA GLN A 42 -5.14 -6.75 8.11
C GLN A 42 -5.24 -7.33 6.69
N CYS A 43 -5.16 -8.66 6.61
CA CYS A 43 -5.38 -9.45 5.40
C CYS A 43 -6.84 -9.93 5.36
N GLY A 44 -7.74 -9.03 4.95
CA GLY A 44 -9.19 -9.21 4.98
C GLY A 44 -9.86 -8.60 6.21
N SER A 45 -11.21 -8.55 6.17
CA SER A 45 -12.06 -7.99 7.22
C SER A 45 -12.77 -9.03 8.10
N ARG A 46 -12.53 -10.33 7.85
CA ARG A 46 -13.12 -11.41 8.63
C ARG A 46 -12.58 -11.41 10.07
N ALA A 47 -13.38 -11.88 11.01
CA ALA A 47 -12.90 -12.14 12.37
C ALA A 47 -11.70 -13.10 12.34
N GLY A 48 -10.63 -12.76 13.05
CA GLY A 48 -9.39 -13.56 13.07
C GLY A 48 -8.55 -13.44 11.79
N ALA A 49 -8.78 -12.44 10.94
CA ALA A 49 -7.87 -12.12 9.85
C ALA A 49 -6.44 -11.88 10.37
N ASP A 50 -5.44 -12.27 9.58
CA ASP A 50 -4.05 -12.02 9.91
C ASP A 50 -3.79 -10.51 9.94
N ILE A 51 -3.03 -10.07 10.94
CA ILE A 51 -2.67 -8.67 11.16
C ILE A 51 -1.20 -8.51 10.79
N ALA A 52 -0.92 -7.91 9.64
CA ALA A 52 0.45 -7.66 9.17
C ALA A 52 1.18 -6.64 10.05
N LEU A 53 0.47 -5.59 10.48
CA LEU A 53 0.96 -4.59 11.43
C LEU A 53 -0.13 -4.32 12.47
N HIS A 54 0.14 -4.68 13.72
CA HIS A 54 -0.58 -4.21 14.90
C HIS A 54 0.20 -3.04 15.48
N PHE A 55 -0.36 -1.85 15.50
CA PHE A 55 0.24 -0.66 16.13
C PHE A 55 -0.58 -0.28 17.36
N ASN A 56 -0.01 -0.43 18.56
CA ASN A 56 -0.76 -0.36 19.81
C ASN A 56 -0.06 0.49 20.87
N PRO A 57 -0.35 1.80 20.92
CA PRO A 57 0.00 2.64 22.06
C PRO A 57 -0.71 2.16 23.34
N ARG A 58 0.07 2.00 24.42
CA ARG A 58 -0.35 1.55 25.75
C ARG A 58 0.09 2.56 26.81
N TYR A 59 -0.74 2.68 27.84
CA TYR A 59 -0.59 3.63 28.94
C TYR A 59 -0.65 2.95 30.32
N ASP A 60 -0.42 1.64 30.35
CA ASP A 60 -0.39 0.84 31.58
C ASP A 60 0.94 0.98 32.37
N SER A 61 1.89 1.76 31.85
CA SER A 61 3.10 2.21 32.54
C SER A 61 3.39 3.69 32.28
N HIS A 62 4.24 4.30 33.11
CA HIS A 62 4.73 5.65 32.89
C HIS A 62 6.26 5.66 32.68
N PRO A 63 6.77 6.26 31.59
CA PRO A 63 6.02 6.82 30.47
C PRO A 63 5.28 5.74 29.65
N GLY A 64 4.27 6.14 28.89
CA GLY A 64 3.57 5.24 27.96
C GLY A 64 4.49 4.76 26.82
N TYR A 65 4.14 3.66 26.19
CA TYR A 65 4.94 3.02 25.13
C TYR A 65 4.06 2.54 23.98
N VAL A 66 4.67 2.21 22.85
CA VAL A 66 3.99 1.61 21.70
C VAL A 66 4.47 0.18 21.52
N VAL A 67 3.53 -0.75 21.35
CA VAL A 67 3.80 -2.11 20.90
C VAL A 67 3.49 -2.22 19.42
N THR A 68 4.41 -2.79 18.65
CA THR A 68 4.15 -3.28 17.31
C THR A 68 4.35 -4.78 17.21
N ASN A 69 3.45 -5.46 16.50
CA ASN A 69 3.55 -6.91 16.30
C ASN A 69 2.79 -7.35 15.04
N THR A 70 2.83 -8.64 14.75
CA THR A 70 2.07 -9.32 13.71
C THR A 70 1.27 -10.45 14.34
N LEU A 71 0.02 -10.62 13.93
CA LEU A 71 -0.80 -11.78 14.23
C LEU A 71 -0.90 -12.62 12.95
N GLN A 72 -0.41 -13.86 12.97
CA GLN A 72 -0.49 -14.76 11.83
C GLN A 72 -0.99 -16.12 12.29
N GLN A 73 -2.01 -16.67 11.60
CA GLN A 73 -2.64 -17.94 11.97
C GLN A 73 -3.10 -17.94 13.44
N SER A 74 -3.72 -16.83 13.87
CA SER A 74 -4.18 -16.61 15.26
C SER A 74 -3.09 -16.65 16.34
N ARG A 75 -1.81 -16.50 15.98
CA ARG A 75 -0.70 -16.44 16.93
C ARG A 75 0.07 -15.13 16.80
N TRP A 76 0.28 -14.47 17.93
CA TRP A 76 1.11 -13.27 17.99
C TRP A 76 2.58 -13.66 17.82
N GLY A 77 3.30 -12.88 17.02
CA GLY A 77 4.75 -12.98 16.93
C GLY A 77 5.48 -12.30 18.09
N THR A 78 6.77 -12.05 17.91
CA THR A 78 7.59 -11.30 18.88
C THR A 78 7.19 -9.83 18.90
N GLU A 79 6.85 -9.29 20.08
CA GLU A 79 6.57 -7.86 20.23
C GLU A 79 7.83 -7.01 20.01
N GLU A 80 7.68 -5.92 19.27
CA GLU A 80 8.65 -4.82 19.24
C GLU A 80 8.06 -3.67 20.07
N ARG A 81 8.77 -3.24 21.11
CA ARG A 81 8.29 -2.22 22.05
C ARG A 81 9.14 -0.95 21.94
N LYS A 82 8.51 0.20 21.74
CA LYS A 82 9.18 1.50 21.74
C LYS A 82 8.68 2.36 22.89
N GLN A 83 9.59 2.66 23.82
CA GLN A 83 9.33 3.52 24.98
C GLN A 83 9.12 4.97 24.57
N HIS A 84 8.57 5.79 25.48
CA HIS A 84 8.31 7.22 25.26
C HIS A 84 7.37 7.46 24.06
N SER A 85 6.15 6.93 24.16
CA SER A 85 5.11 7.10 23.14
C SER A 85 4.88 8.59 22.82
N PRO A 86 4.88 8.99 21.53
CA PRO A 86 4.53 10.35 21.12
C PRO A 86 3.01 10.60 21.12
N PHE A 87 2.21 9.60 21.47
CA PHE A 87 0.75 9.68 21.54
C PHE A 87 0.34 9.89 23.00
N GLN A 88 0.18 11.14 23.45
CA GLN A 88 -0.19 11.44 24.84
C GLN A 88 -1.71 11.33 25.04
N HIS A 89 -2.15 10.84 26.20
CA HIS A 89 -3.58 10.79 26.52
C HIS A 89 -4.18 12.20 26.54
N GLY A 90 -5.39 12.35 26.02
CA GLY A 90 -6.06 13.66 25.92
C GLY A 90 -5.54 14.58 24.80
N SER A 91 -4.49 14.19 24.08
CA SER A 91 -3.88 15.00 23.02
C SER A 91 -4.25 14.51 21.62
N SER A 92 -4.27 15.46 20.67
CA SER A 92 -4.37 15.15 19.25
C SER A 92 -3.08 14.52 18.73
N PHE A 93 -3.19 13.70 17.69
CA PHE A 93 -2.06 13.05 17.05
C PHE A 93 -2.23 12.96 15.53
N SER A 94 -1.09 12.75 14.85
CA SER A 94 -1.02 12.24 13.50
C SER A 94 -0.12 11.01 13.47
N LEU A 95 -0.63 9.90 12.95
CA LEU A 95 0.14 8.70 12.63
C LEU A 95 0.16 8.55 11.12
N GLN A 96 1.36 8.52 10.55
CA GLN A 96 1.58 8.24 9.14
C GLN A 96 2.29 6.90 9.00
N ILE A 97 1.71 6.01 8.19
CA ILE A 97 2.24 4.69 7.87
C ILE A 97 2.58 4.68 6.38
N THR A 98 3.87 4.69 6.07
CA THR A 98 4.37 4.62 4.69
C THR A 98 4.84 3.20 4.41
N VAL A 99 4.29 2.58 3.38
CA VAL A 99 4.72 1.26 2.92
C VAL A 99 6.03 1.44 2.17
N GLN A 100 7.12 0.90 2.73
CA GLN A 100 8.37 0.73 2.00
C GLN A 100 8.46 -0.72 1.50
N LYS A 101 9.46 -0.99 0.67
CA LYS A 101 9.74 -2.31 0.12
C LYS A 101 9.82 -3.42 1.18
N ASP A 102 10.61 -3.18 2.23
CA ASP A 102 10.98 -4.19 3.22
C ASP A 102 10.38 -3.93 4.62
N ALA A 103 9.69 -2.80 4.80
CA ALA A 103 9.12 -2.40 6.08
C ALA A 103 7.97 -1.40 5.97
N PHE A 104 7.24 -1.21 7.08
CA PHE A 104 6.43 -0.03 7.33
C PHE A 104 7.29 1.03 8.01
N GLN A 105 7.35 2.23 7.43
CA GLN A 105 7.89 3.40 8.12
C GLN A 105 6.75 4.10 8.85
N LEU A 106 6.91 4.28 10.15
CA LEU A 106 5.93 4.88 11.04
C LEU A 106 6.43 6.25 11.49
N ASN A 107 5.70 7.30 11.12
CA ASN A 107 5.96 8.66 11.54
C ASN A 107 4.83 9.13 12.46
N ALA A 108 5.19 9.77 13.58
CA ALA A 108 4.25 10.31 14.54
C ALA A 108 4.44 11.83 14.62
N ASN A 109 3.36 12.59 14.47
CA ASN A 109 3.35 14.06 14.56
C ASN A 109 4.43 14.72 13.67
N GLY A 110 4.58 14.21 12.44
CA GLY A 110 5.54 14.72 11.45
C GLY A 110 6.98 14.23 11.61
N ASN A 111 7.30 13.51 12.70
CA ASN A 111 8.65 13.02 12.96
C ASN A 111 8.73 11.50 12.77
N HIS A 112 9.90 11.02 12.35
CA HIS A 112 10.13 9.58 12.29
C HIS A 112 10.03 8.96 13.68
N PHE A 113 9.16 7.95 13.82
CA PHE A 113 8.97 7.25 15.07
C PHE A 113 9.66 5.89 15.07
N MET A 114 9.33 4.99 14.13
CA MET A 114 10.03 3.70 14.02
C MET A 114 9.83 3.06 12.64
N THR A 115 10.56 1.99 12.37
CA THR A 115 10.41 1.17 11.17
C THR A 115 10.12 -0.26 11.60
N PHE A 116 9.05 -0.87 11.09
CA PHE A 116 8.64 -2.24 11.39
C PHE A 116 8.79 -3.12 10.14
N LYS A 117 9.70 -4.10 10.17
CA LYS A 117 9.95 -4.97 9.01
C LYS A 117 8.72 -5.82 8.68
N HIS A 118 8.46 -6.01 7.39
CA HIS A 118 7.34 -6.85 6.94
C HIS A 118 7.53 -8.29 7.41
N ARG A 119 6.57 -8.81 8.17
CA ARG A 119 6.50 -10.24 8.55
C ARG A 119 5.46 -11.01 7.71
N ILE A 120 4.48 -10.29 7.19
CA ILE A 120 3.53 -10.74 6.18
C ILE A 120 3.76 -9.88 4.93
N PRO A 121 3.70 -10.44 3.71
CA PRO A 121 3.86 -9.63 2.52
C PRO A 121 2.79 -8.54 2.43
N PHE A 122 3.21 -7.28 2.36
CA PHE A 122 2.29 -6.13 2.43
C PHE A 122 1.19 -6.18 1.36
N TYR A 123 1.43 -6.78 0.20
CA TYR A 123 0.45 -6.93 -0.87
C TYR A 123 -0.75 -7.82 -0.50
N SER A 124 -0.67 -8.56 0.61
CA SER A 124 -1.80 -9.34 1.15
C SER A 124 -2.76 -8.51 2.02
N VAL A 125 -2.37 -7.26 2.33
CA VAL A 125 -3.12 -6.36 3.20
C VAL A 125 -4.07 -5.50 2.38
N ASP A 126 -5.35 -5.54 2.74
CA ASP A 126 -6.43 -4.85 2.06
C ASP A 126 -7.38 -4.12 3.03
N THR A 127 -7.14 -4.22 4.34
CA THR A 127 -8.08 -3.77 5.38
C THR A 127 -7.33 -3.02 6.47
N ILE A 128 -7.90 -1.91 6.93
CA ILE A 128 -7.46 -1.21 8.13
C ILE A 128 -8.57 -1.30 9.19
N SER A 129 -8.20 -1.54 10.44
CA SER A 129 -9.11 -1.37 11.57
C SER A 129 -8.51 -0.49 12.65
N VAL A 130 -9.37 0.21 13.37
CA VAL A 130 -9.00 1.03 14.53
C VAL A 130 -9.98 0.76 15.65
N ASN A 131 -9.48 0.58 16.88
CA ASN A 131 -10.32 0.36 18.05
C ASN A 131 -9.59 0.79 19.35
N GLY A 132 -10.31 0.83 20.46
CA GLY A 132 -9.84 1.27 21.78
C GLY A 132 -10.20 2.72 22.08
N LYS A 133 -9.54 3.30 23.09
CA LYS A 133 -9.88 4.63 23.65
C LYS A 133 -9.26 5.77 22.86
N VAL A 134 -9.74 5.97 21.64
CA VAL A 134 -9.30 7.00 20.70
C VAL A 134 -10.52 7.61 20.01
N GLU A 135 -10.40 8.83 19.50
CA GLU A 135 -11.35 9.47 18.60
C GLU A 135 -10.65 9.66 17.25
N LEU A 136 -11.31 9.32 16.14
CA LEU A 136 -10.76 9.52 14.80
C LEU A 136 -11.29 10.81 14.18
N SER A 137 -10.37 11.67 13.73
CA SER A 137 -10.68 12.86 12.95
C SER A 137 -10.72 12.53 11.46
N SER A 138 -9.71 11.81 10.95
CA SER A 138 -9.71 11.31 9.58
C SER A 138 -8.76 10.13 9.35
N ILE A 139 -9.07 9.33 8.34
CA ILE A 139 -8.15 8.38 7.71
C ILE A 139 -8.02 8.76 6.23
N THR A 140 -6.80 8.99 5.78
CA THR A 140 -6.52 9.33 4.37
C THR A 140 -5.52 8.36 3.77
N PHE A 141 -5.71 8.09 2.47
CA PHE A 141 -4.88 7.19 1.69
C PHE A 141 -4.27 7.99 0.54
N GLN A 142 -2.95 7.97 0.45
CA GLN A 142 -2.18 8.61 -0.61
C GLN A 142 -1.46 7.52 -1.38
N ASN A 143 -1.78 7.39 -2.66
CA ASN A 143 -1.09 6.45 -3.56
C ASN A 143 0.32 6.98 -3.90
N PRO A 144 1.22 6.11 -4.38
CA PRO A 144 2.52 6.54 -4.90
C PRO A 144 2.35 7.60 -6.00
N VAL A 145 3.29 8.54 -6.05
CA VAL A 145 3.33 9.56 -7.11
C VAL A 145 3.68 8.93 -8.46
N VAL A 146 3.06 9.44 -9.53
CA VAL A 146 3.35 9.07 -10.92
C VAL A 146 4.21 10.18 -11.54
N PRO A 147 5.32 9.89 -12.25
CA PRO A 147 5.78 8.57 -12.64
C PRO A 147 6.35 7.76 -11.48
N TYR A 148 5.94 6.49 -11.40
CA TYR A 148 6.44 5.53 -10.42
C TYR A 148 7.53 4.68 -11.07
N LYS A 149 8.66 4.49 -10.37
CA LYS A 149 9.76 3.64 -10.82
C LYS A 149 10.30 2.85 -9.63
N ASN A 150 10.42 1.53 -9.81
CA ASN A 150 11.04 0.67 -8.82
C ASN A 150 11.71 -0.55 -9.47
N MET A 151 12.57 -1.21 -8.70
CA MET A 151 13.26 -2.43 -9.09
C MET A 151 12.39 -3.67 -8.86
N ILE A 152 12.32 -4.53 -9.87
CA ILE A 152 11.71 -5.85 -9.73
C ILE A 152 12.76 -6.79 -9.10
N ASN A 153 12.69 -6.98 -7.78
CA ASN A 153 13.65 -7.83 -7.05
C ASN A 153 13.72 -9.25 -7.62
N GLY A 154 14.89 -9.67 -8.09
CA GLY A 154 15.08 -10.99 -8.74
C GLY A 154 14.63 -11.06 -10.20
N GLY A 155 14.24 -9.93 -10.81
CA GLY A 155 13.90 -9.85 -12.22
C GLY A 155 12.62 -10.61 -12.62
N LEU A 156 12.32 -10.68 -13.90
CA LEU A 156 11.24 -11.52 -14.42
C LEU A 156 11.75 -12.96 -14.58
N TYR A 157 10.92 -13.94 -14.22
CA TYR A 157 11.19 -15.37 -14.41
C TYR A 157 9.87 -16.11 -14.66
N PRO A 158 9.87 -17.27 -15.35
CA PRO A 158 8.65 -18.04 -15.61
C PRO A 158 7.84 -18.32 -14.34
N GLY A 159 6.54 -18.06 -14.37
CA GLY A 159 5.63 -18.17 -13.22
C GLY A 159 5.56 -16.90 -12.36
N ARG A 160 6.44 -15.91 -12.56
CA ARG A 160 6.34 -14.62 -11.85
C ARG A 160 5.13 -13.84 -12.37
N THR A 161 4.37 -13.30 -11.42
CA THR A 161 3.23 -12.42 -11.70
C THR A 161 3.51 -11.01 -11.18
N ILE A 162 3.22 -9.99 -12.01
CA ILE A 162 3.22 -8.59 -11.62
C ILE A 162 1.79 -8.06 -11.71
N ASN A 163 1.27 -7.58 -10.58
CA ASN A 163 -0.04 -6.92 -10.51
C ASN A 163 0.15 -5.41 -10.38
N ILE A 164 -0.47 -4.66 -11.29
CA ILE A 164 -0.49 -3.21 -11.29
C ILE A 164 -1.93 -2.76 -11.16
N GLN A 165 -2.24 -2.10 -10.06
CA GLN A 165 -3.57 -1.58 -9.80
C GLN A 165 -3.54 -0.06 -9.79
N GLY A 166 -4.52 0.57 -10.44
CA GLY A 166 -4.59 2.00 -10.54
C GLY A 166 -5.99 2.48 -10.85
N VAL A 167 -6.14 3.80 -10.96
CA VAL A 167 -7.36 4.45 -11.45
C VAL A 167 -6.94 5.28 -12.66
N VAL A 168 -7.64 5.11 -13.78
CA VAL A 168 -7.41 5.95 -14.95
C VAL A 168 -7.89 7.37 -14.62
N ASN A 169 -7.06 8.38 -14.88
CA ASN A 169 -7.49 9.77 -14.71
C ASN A 169 -8.73 10.06 -15.58
N PRO A 170 -9.77 10.76 -15.07
CA PRO A 170 -10.99 11.08 -15.82
C PRO A 170 -10.75 11.81 -17.15
N ASN A 171 -9.62 12.51 -17.27
CA ASN A 171 -9.21 13.26 -18.46
C ASN A 171 -7.97 12.67 -19.14
N ALA A 172 -7.68 11.38 -18.95
CA ALA A 172 -6.49 10.76 -19.52
C ALA A 172 -6.52 10.74 -21.06
N ASN A 173 -5.40 11.15 -21.67
CA ASN A 173 -5.12 10.83 -23.08
C ASN A 173 -4.43 9.47 -23.19
N ARG A 174 -3.50 9.19 -22.28
CA ARG A 174 -2.72 7.95 -22.24
C ARG A 174 -2.09 7.72 -20.87
N PHE A 175 -1.72 6.47 -20.59
CA PHE A 175 -0.73 6.12 -19.57
C PHE A 175 0.17 5.02 -20.10
N HIS A 176 1.29 4.74 -19.44
CA HIS A 176 2.12 3.61 -19.81
C HIS A 176 2.66 2.87 -18.59
N VAL A 177 2.91 1.58 -18.79
CA VAL A 177 3.63 0.70 -17.89
C VAL A 177 4.83 0.17 -18.66
N ASN A 178 6.03 0.33 -18.09
CA ASN A 178 7.26 -0.19 -18.67
C ASN A 178 7.85 -1.28 -17.78
N LEU A 179 8.25 -2.40 -18.37
CA LEU A 179 9.17 -3.35 -17.76
C LEU A 179 10.56 -3.08 -18.33
N LEU A 180 11.43 -2.49 -17.51
CA LEU A 180 12.77 -2.06 -17.92
C LEU A 180 13.79 -3.19 -17.71
N PHE A 181 14.82 -3.19 -18.54
CA PHE A 181 16.03 -3.97 -18.36
C PHE A 181 17.26 -3.07 -18.59
N ASN A 182 18.48 -3.61 -18.40
CA ASN A 182 19.71 -2.82 -18.33
C ASN A 182 19.93 -1.84 -19.50
N SER A 183 19.46 -2.19 -20.70
CA SER A 183 19.68 -1.40 -21.92
C SER A 183 18.37 -1.02 -22.62
N GLY A 184 17.22 -1.04 -21.95
CA GLY A 184 15.97 -0.68 -22.61
C GLY A 184 14.67 -0.98 -21.88
N ILE A 185 13.60 -1.12 -22.67
CA ILE A 185 12.25 -1.45 -22.24
C ILE A 185 11.87 -2.78 -22.88
N ALA A 186 11.74 -3.83 -22.08
CA ALA A 186 11.34 -5.16 -22.56
C ALA A 186 9.87 -5.17 -22.97
N LEU A 187 9.03 -4.46 -22.20
CA LEU A 187 7.62 -4.27 -22.50
C LEU A 187 7.23 -2.82 -22.23
N HIS A 188 6.74 -2.14 -23.27
CA HIS A 188 6.06 -0.86 -23.20
C HIS A 188 4.58 -1.10 -23.44
N PHE A 189 3.78 -1.10 -22.37
CA PHE A 189 2.33 -1.23 -22.42
C PHE A 189 1.71 0.17 -22.33
N ASN A 190 1.06 0.64 -23.41
CA ASN A 190 0.62 2.03 -23.52
C ASN A 190 -0.83 2.13 -24.02
N PRO A 191 -1.82 2.13 -23.11
CA PRO A 191 -3.19 2.49 -23.43
C PRO A 191 -3.30 3.95 -23.87
N ARG A 192 -3.89 4.18 -25.04
CA ARG A 192 -4.12 5.48 -25.69
C ARG A 192 -5.62 5.69 -25.90
N PHE A 193 -6.22 6.55 -25.07
CA PHE A 193 -7.66 6.85 -25.08
C PHE A 193 -8.08 7.81 -26.19
N ASP A 194 -7.13 8.54 -26.75
CA ASP A 194 -7.27 9.36 -27.95
C ASP A 194 -7.28 8.51 -29.23
N GLU A 195 -6.56 7.39 -29.25
CA GLU A 195 -6.55 6.42 -30.36
C GLU A 195 -7.49 5.21 -30.14
N THR A 196 -8.11 5.10 -28.97
CA THR A 196 -9.01 4.00 -28.57
C THR A 196 -8.41 2.59 -28.67
N LEU A 197 -7.11 2.45 -28.38
CA LEU A 197 -6.39 1.18 -28.42
C LEU A 197 -5.27 1.09 -27.38
N VAL A 198 -4.70 -0.10 -27.22
CA VAL A 198 -3.47 -0.31 -26.44
C VAL A 198 -2.31 -0.58 -27.41
N VAL A 199 -1.23 0.17 -27.24
CA VAL A 199 0.03 -0.09 -27.95
C VAL A 199 0.94 -0.94 -27.08
N HIS A 200 1.52 -1.99 -27.67
CA HIS A 200 2.64 -2.73 -27.12
C HIS A 200 3.89 -2.48 -27.96
N ASN A 201 5.04 -2.32 -27.32
CA ASN A 201 6.32 -2.23 -28.01
C ASN A 201 7.47 -2.65 -27.08
N SER A 202 8.68 -2.75 -27.63
CA SER A 202 9.94 -2.85 -26.90
C SER A 202 10.90 -1.76 -27.37
N LYS A 203 11.88 -1.42 -26.54
CA LYS A 203 12.91 -0.44 -26.84
C LYS A 203 14.27 -1.04 -26.51
N LEU A 204 15.19 -1.09 -27.46
CA LEU A 204 16.58 -1.51 -27.25
C LEU A 204 17.52 -0.32 -27.52
N GLY A 205 18.30 0.07 -26.53
CA GLY A 205 19.00 1.35 -26.54
C GLY A 205 17.99 2.50 -26.72
N ASP A 206 18.21 3.33 -27.74
CA ASP A 206 17.31 4.44 -28.08
C ASP A 206 16.33 4.16 -29.22
N GLN A 207 16.25 2.92 -29.70
CA GLN A 207 15.42 2.54 -30.84
C GLN A 207 14.18 1.77 -30.40
N TRP A 208 13.01 2.24 -30.85
CA TRP A 208 11.74 1.53 -30.69
C TRP A 208 11.61 0.42 -31.73
N GLY A 209 11.03 -0.71 -31.32
CA GLY A 209 10.61 -1.76 -32.24
C GLY A 209 9.34 -1.41 -33.01
N LYS A 210 8.81 -2.41 -33.73
CA LYS A 210 7.52 -2.32 -34.40
C LYS A 210 6.40 -2.36 -33.35
N GLU A 211 5.48 -1.41 -33.42
CA GLU A 211 4.31 -1.38 -32.54
C GLU A 211 3.32 -2.51 -32.85
N GLU A 212 2.76 -3.09 -31.80
CA GLU A 212 1.60 -3.97 -31.85
C GLU A 212 0.38 -3.20 -31.32
N ARG A 213 -0.72 -3.21 -32.08
CA ARG A 213 -1.88 -2.31 -31.87
C ARG A 213 -3.23 -3.03 -31.81
N SER A 214 -3.23 -4.37 -31.71
CA SER A 214 -4.44 -5.19 -31.65
C SER A 214 -5.11 -5.17 -30.27
N GLY A 215 -6.39 -5.54 -30.20
CA GLY A 215 -7.10 -5.78 -28.92
C GLY A 215 -7.98 -4.64 -28.39
N GLY A 216 -8.04 -3.48 -29.05
CA GLY A 216 -8.92 -2.37 -28.65
C GLY A 216 -8.58 -1.74 -27.30
N MET A 217 -9.53 -1.00 -26.71
CA MET A 217 -9.37 -0.32 -25.42
C MET A 217 -10.15 -1.02 -24.30
N PRO A 218 -9.48 -1.72 -23.36
CA PRO A 218 -10.14 -2.36 -22.22
C PRO A 218 -10.27 -1.42 -20.99
N PHE A 219 -9.74 -0.20 -21.06
CA PHE A 219 -9.75 0.75 -19.94
C PHE A 219 -10.77 1.86 -20.16
N HIS A 220 -11.33 2.37 -19.07
CA HIS A 220 -12.22 3.53 -19.08
C HIS A 220 -11.69 4.63 -18.18
N ARG A 221 -11.82 5.89 -18.64
CA ARG A 221 -11.47 7.08 -17.86
C ARG A 221 -12.27 7.09 -16.55
N GLY A 222 -11.58 7.38 -15.43
CA GLY A 222 -12.18 7.40 -14.10
C GLY A 222 -12.36 6.03 -13.44
N GLN A 223 -12.13 4.92 -14.15
CA GLN A 223 -12.31 3.59 -13.59
C GLN A 223 -11.01 3.02 -13.00
N SER A 224 -11.17 2.23 -11.93
CA SER A 224 -10.11 1.38 -11.40
C SER A 224 -9.78 0.25 -12.37
N PHE A 225 -8.52 -0.14 -12.45
CA PHE A 225 -8.08 -1.27 -13.24
C PHE A 225 -7.07 -2.12 -12.48
N THR A 226 -6.94 -3.37 -12.90
CA THR A 226 -5.80 -4.24 -12.58
C THR A 226 -5.20 -4.71 -13.90
N VAL A 227 -3.90 -4.51 -14.09
CA VAL A 227 -3.11 -5.13 -15.14
C VAL A 227 -2.26 -6.21 -14.48
N THR A 228 -2.41 -7.44 -14.96
CA THR A 228 -1.60 -8.56 -14.51
C THR A 228 -0.69 -9.00 -15.66
N SER A 229 0.62 -8.96 -15.42
CA SER A 229 1.61 -9.52 -16.32
C SER A 229 2.09 -10.85 -15.77
N HIS A 230 1.88 -11.91 -16.55
CA HIS A 230 2.39 -13.25 -16.27
C HIS A 230 3.55 -13.53 -17.21
N GLN A 231 4.69 -13.93 -16.64
CA GLN A 231 5.79 -14.45 -17.44
C GLN A 231 5.56 -15.95 -17.64
N GLU A 232 5.20 -16.35 -18.84
CA GLU A 232 5.14 -17.77 -19.20
C GLU A 232 6.54 -18.32 -19.46
N PRO A 233 6.77 -19.63 -19.26
CA PRO A 233 7.91 -20.31 -19.85
C PRO A 233 7.86 -20.05 -21.36
N SER A 234 9.00 -19.69 -21.96
CA SER A 234 9.10 -19.71 -23.41
C SER A 234 8.76 -21.12 -23.88
N THR A 235 7.62 -21.32 -24.53
CA THR A 235 7.38 -22.52 -25.33
C THR A 235 8.42 -22.51 -26.44
N PHE A 236 9.42 -23.39 -26.31
CA PHE A 236 10.21 -23.80 -27.46
C PHE A 236 9.28 -24.58 -28.39
N ILE A 237 8.92 -23.97 -29.52
CA ILE A 237 8.53 -24.69 -30.75
C ILE A 237 9.25 -23.99 -31.89
#